data_AF-A0A5N4DH66-F1
#
_entry.id   AF-A0A5N4DH66-F1
#
_cell.length_a   1.000
_cell.length_b   1.000
_cell.length_c   1.000
_cell.angle_alpha   90.00
_cell.angle_beta   90.00
_cell.angle_gamma   90.00
#
_symmetry.space_group_name_H-M   'P 1'
#
loop_
_entity.id
_entity.type
_entity.pdbx_description
1 polymer ?
#
loop_
_entity_poly.entity_id
_entity_poly.type
_entity_poly.pdbx_seq_one_letter_code
_entity_poly.pdbx_strand_id
1 'polypeptide(L)'
;MEVMTAGKREDKAGFCSCGLGKGSWKMSEPAACRQAPYWAYLLYALGLFIYQSLDAIDGKQARRTNSCSPLGELFDHGCDSLSTGKVDVTEIQVTLVIVFVLSTFGGATMWDYTIPILEIKLKILPVLGVVGGAIFSCSNYFHVILHGGVGKNGSTIAGTSVLSPGLHIGIIIILAIMIYKKSATNLFEKHPCLYTLMFGCVFAKVAQKLVIAHMTKSELYLQDTVFFGPGLLFLDQYFNNFVDEYIVLWIAMVISSFDMMRYFSALCLQISRHLHLNIFKTSSHQAPEQVHEHID
;
A
#
# COMPACT_ATOMS: atom_id res chain seq x y z
N MET A 1 27.98 20.65 -60.18
CA MET A 1 27.17 19.97 -61.21
C MET A 1 26.34 18.95 -60.45
N GLU A 2 25.01 19.13 -60.46
CA GLU A 2 23.93 18.31 -59.84
C GLU A 2 23.97 18.17 -58.30
N VAL A 3 23.04 18.69 -57.47
CA VAL A 3 21.56 18.82 -57.44
C VAL A 3 20.82 17.53 -56.99
N MET A 4 20.02 17.69 -55.90
CA MET A 4 18.84 16.90 -55.45
C MET A 4 19.08 15.50 -54.80
N THR A 5 18.36 14.98 -53.80
CA THR A 5 17.28 15.42 -52.87
C THR A 5 17.02 14.27 -51.87
N ALA A 6 16.54 14.63 -50.66
CA ALA A 6 15.50 13.98 -49.84
C ALA A 6 15.55 12.46 -49.49
N GLY A 7 15.29 12.16 -48.21
CA GLY A 7 14.79 10.83 -47.83
C GLY A 7 14.82 10.48 -46.33
N LYS A 8 13.85 10.98 -45.57
CA LYS A 8 13.48 10.53 -44.21
C LYS A 8 13.03 9.05 -44.23
N ARG A 9 13.50 8.22 -43.28
CA ARG A 9 12.80 6.98 -42.88
C ARG A 9 13.04 6.64 -41.42
N GLU A 10 11.99 6.83 -40.65
CA GLU A 10 11.75 6.32 -39.30
C GLU A 10 11.50 4.80 -39.31
N ASP A 11 11.66 4.20 -38.13
CA ASP A 11 11.20 2.89 -37.66
C ASP A 11 11.82 1.63 -38.27
N LYS A 12 12.41 0.79 -37.39
CA LYS A 12 11.80 -0.49 -36.98
C LYS A 12 12.35 -0.95 -35.63
N ALA A 13 11.45 -1.01 -34.66
CA ALA A 13 11.58 -1.76 -33.42
C ALA A 13 11.98 -3.22 -33.73
N GLY A 14 13.04 -3.70 -33.08
CA GLY A 14 13.50 -5.07 -33.15
C GLY A 14 12.48 -6.02 -32.54
N PHE A 15 11.81 -6.77 -33.42
CA PHE A 15 10.96 -7.90 -33.10
C PHE A 15 11.87 -9.05 -32.63
N CYS A 16 11.88 -9.35 -31.33
CA CYS A 16 12.69 -10.44 -30.77
C CYS A 16 11.96 -11.77 -30.99
N SER A 17 12.41 -12.55 -31.97
CA SER A 17 11.90 -13.89 -32.28
C SER A 17 12.49 -14.91 -31.30
N CYS A 18 11.63 -15.64 -30.58
CA CYS A 18 12.03 -16.67 -29.61
C CYS A 18 12.28 -18.00 -30.33
N GLY A 19 13.55 -18.40 -30.46
CA GLY A 19 13.95 -19.73 -30.92
C GLY A 19 14.01 -20.71 -29.74
N LEU A 20 13.27 -21.81 -29.85
CA LEU A 20 13.33 -22.96 -28.95
C LEU A 20 14.71 -23.64 -29.03
N GLY A 21 15.48 -23.60 -27.94
CA GLY A 21 16.77 -24.27 -27.79
C GLY A 21 16.99 -24.73 -26.36
N LYS A 22 17.33 -26.00 -26.20
CA LYS A 22 17.31 -26.80 -24.98
C LYS A 22 18.35 -26.36 -23.92
N GLY A 23 17.95 -26.45 -22.65
CA GLY A 23 18.81 -26.88 -21.54
C GLY A 23 19.95 -25.96 -21.11
N SER A 24 19.65 -24.87 -20.40
CA SER A 24 20.58 -24.27 -19.43
C SER A 24 19.85 -23.25 -18.57
N TRP A 25 19.86 -23.41 -17.25
CA TRP A 25 19.32 -22.43 -16.30
C TRP A 25 20.24 -21.20 -16.25
N LYS A 26 20.16 -20.32 -17.25
CA LYS A 26 20.71 -18.96 -17.17
C LYS A 26 19.57 -18.00 -16.85
N MET A 27 19.50 -17.61 -15.59
CA MET A 27 18.64 -16.54 -15.07
C MET A 27 19.20 -15.18 -15.55
N SER A 28 19.09 -14.89 -16.83
CA SER A 28 19.51 -13.60 -17.41
C SER A 28 18.47 -13.14 -18.43
N GLU A 29 17.30 -12.73 -17.92
CA GLU A 29 16.35 -11.93 -18.70
C GLU A 29 16.06 -10.66 -17.89
N PRO A 30 16.19 -9.47 -18.50
CA PRO A 30 15.79 -8.23 -17.84
C PRO A 30 14.29 -8.29 -17.57
N ALA A 31 13.92 -8.33 -16.29
CA ALA A 31 12.53 -8.39 -15.81
C ALA A 31 11.63 -7.26 -16.35
N ALA A 32 12.22 -6.21 -16.93
CA ALA A 32 11.51 -5.07 -17.51
C ALA A 32 10.73 -5.39 -18.81
N CYS A 33 10.97 -6.53 -19.48
CA CYS A 33 10.32 -6.85 -20.76
C CYS A 33 9.30 -8.01 -20.75
N ARG A 34 9.11 -8.72 -19.63
CA ARG A 34 8.04 -9.73 -19.54
C ARG A 34 6.77 -9.09 -19.02
N GLN A 35 5.76 -8.97 -19.89
CA GLN A 35 4.41 -8.63 -19.46
C GLN A 35 3.96 -9.64 -18.41
N ALA A 36 3.40 -9.15 -17.30
CA ALA A 36 2.88 -10.04 -16.28
C ALA A 36 1.76 -10.90 -16.90
N PRO A 37 1.68 -12.18 -16.54
CA PRO A 37 0.70 -13.06 -17.15
C PRO A 37 -0.72 -12.62 -16.74
N TYR A 38 -1.70 -12.82 -17.62
CA TYR A 38 -3.08 -12.34 -17.41
C TYR A 38 -3.71 -12.79 -16.09
N TRP A 39 -3.41 -14.03 -15.66
CA TRP A 39 -3.89 -14.56 -14.38
C TRP A 39 -3.38 -13.77 -13.18
N ALA A 40 -2.22 -13.12 -13.27
CA ALA A 40 -1.72 -12.26 -12.19
C ALA A 40 -2.64 -11.04 -12.02
N TYR A 41 -3.02 -10.36 -13.11
CA TYR A 41 -3.95 -9.22 -13.05
C TYR A 41 -5.31 -9.63 -12.49
N LEU A 42 -5.81 -10.80 -12.88
CA LEU A 42 -7.06 -11.35 -12.35
C LEU A 42 -6.96 -11.65 -10.85
N LEU A 43 -5.86 -12.27 -10.40
CA LEU A 43 -5.63 -12.53 -8.98
C LEU A 43 -5.52 -11.24 -8.17
N TYR A 44 -4.90 -10.19 -8.70
CA TYR A 44 -4.85 -8.88 -8.03
C TYR A 44 -6.25 -8.25 -7.94
N ALA A 45 -7.02 -8.24 -9.02
CA ALA A 45 -8.39 -7.73 -9.02
C ALA A 45 -9.28 -8.50 -8.03
N LEU A 46 -9.24 -9.83 -8.08
CA LEU A 46 -10.01 -10.69 -7.19
C LEU A 46 -9.55 -10.52 -5.73
N GLY A 47 -8.25 -10.46 -5.48
CA GLY A 47 -7.69 -10.27 -4.15
C GLY A 47 -8.10 -8.93 -3.53
N LEU A 48 -8.02 -7.83 -4.28
CA LEU A 48 -8.47 -6.52 -3.84
C LEU A 48 -9.98 -6.49 -3.58
N PHE A 49 -10.77 -7.10 -4.47
CA PHE A 49 -12.22 -7.21 -4.31
C PHE A 49 -12.60 -8.02 -3.06
N ILE A 50 -11.94 -9.16 -2.83
CA ILE A 50 -12.14 -9.98 -1.63
C ILE A 50 -11.74 -9.19 -0.39
N TYR A 51 -10.58 -8.52 -0.40
CA TYR A 51 -10.11 -7.72 0.73
C TYR A 51 -11.15 -6.66 1.14
N GLN A 52 -11.61 -5.84 0.19
CA GLN A 52 -12.62 -4.82 0.44
C GLN A 52 -13.96 -5.44 0.88
N SER A 53 -14.35 -6.57 0.30
CA SER A 53 -15.59 -7.26 0.67
C SER A 53 -15.53 -7.78 2.11
N LEU A 54 -14.40 -8.34 2.53
CA LEU A 54 -14.21 -8.84 3.89
C LEU A 54 -14.29 -7.71 4.92
N ASP A 55 -13.65 -6.58 4.64
CA ASP A 55 -13.66 -5.34 5.46
C ASP A 55 -15.07 -4.70 5.57
N ALA A 56 -15.94 -4.91 4.58
CA ALA A 56 -17.33 -4.45 4.66
C ALA A 56 -18.27 -5.46 5.35
N ILE A 57 -17.89 -6.74 5.39
CA ILE A 57 -18.72 -7.84 5.91
C ILE A 57 -18.53 -8.00 7.41
N ASP A 58 -17.33 -7.84 7.94
CA ASP A 58 -17.04 -8.05 9.37
C ASP A 58 -17.85 -7.10 10.27
N GLY A 59 -17.95 -5.81 9.94
CA GLY A 59 -18.77 -4.84 10.66
C GLY A 59 -20.28 -5.12 10.53
N LYS A 60 -20.75 -5.55 9.36
CA LYS A 60 -22.16 -5.91 9.15
C LYS A 60 -22.54 -7.20 9.86
N GLN A 61 -21.65 -8.19 9.89
CA GLN A 61 -21.88 -9.45 10.59
C GLN A 61 -21.89 -9.22 12.09
N ALA A 62 -20.92 -8.47 12.64
CA ALA A 62 -20.87 -8.15 14.07
C ALA A 62 -22.17 -7.48 14.57
N ARG A 63 -22.73 -6.53 13.79
CA ARG A 63 -24.02 -5.88 14.07
C ARG A 63 -25.21 -6.86 14.02
N ARG A 64 -25.22 -7.80 13.07
CA ARG A 64 -26.32 -8.78 12.92
C ARG A 64 -26.32 -9.85 14.02
N THR A 65 -25.15 -10.28 14.47
CA THR A 65 -25.01 -11.33 15.50
C THR A 65 -24.99 -10.77 16.92
N ASN A 66 -25.21 -9.46 17.11
CA ASN A 66 -25.00 -8.76 18.39
C ASN A 66 -23.65 -9.07 19.04
N SER A 67 -22.65 -9.43 18.22
CA SER A 67 -21.30 -9.74 18.67
C SER A 67 -20.35 -8.57 18.41
N CYS A 68 -20.90 -7.35 18.35
CA CYS A 68 -20.13 -6.12 18.34
C CYS A 68 -19.19 -6.13 19.55
N SER A 69 -17.88 -6.09 19.27
CA SER A 69 -16.91 -5.88 20.33
C SER A 69 -16.63 -4.38 20.46
N PRO A 70 -16.33 -3.88 21.67
CA PRO A 70 -15.89 -2.50 21.87
C PRO A 70 -14.68 -2.13 20.98
N LEU A 71 -13.86 -3.11 20.60
CA LEU A 71 -12.75 -2.93 19.68
C LEU A 71 -13.19 -2.76 18.23
N GLY A 72 -14.14 -3.57 17.77
CA GLY A 72 -14.67 -3.46 16.42
C GLY A 72 -15.31 -2.09 16.21
N GLU A 73 -16.07 -1.62 17.19
CA GLU A 73 -16.65 -0.27 17.17
C GLU A 73 -15.59 0.82 17.26
N LEU A 74 -14.57 0.66 18.11
CA LEU A 74 -13.43 1.58 18.16
C LEU A 74 -12.74 1.66 16.80
N PHE A 75 -12.37 0.53 16.20
CA PHE A 75 -11.67 0.46 14.91
C PHE A 75 -12.49 1.05 13.75
N ASP A 76 -13.78 0.70 13.66
CA ASP A 76 -14.74 1.26 12.69
C ASP A 76 -14.81 2.79 12.84
N HIS A 77 -14.97 3.29 14.07
CA HIS A 77 -14.98 4.72 14.36
C HIS A 77 -13.64 5.41 14.02
N GLY A 78 -12.51 4.73 14.19
CA GLY A 78 -11.20 5.26 13.80
C GLY A 78 -11.01 5.37 12.30
N CYS A 79 -11.45 4.35 11.56
CA CYS A 79 -11.44 4.35 10.11
C CYS A 79 -12.35 5.46 9.58
N ASP A 80 -13.55 5.60 10.14
CA ASP A 80 -14.50 6.66 9.80
C ASP A 80 -13.96 8.06 10.13
N SER A 81 -13.20 8.21 11.22
CA SER A 81 -12.56 9.49 11.58
C SER A 81 -11.48 9.92 10.59
N LEU A 82 -10.92 8.97 9.82
CA LEU A 82 -9.93 9.23 8.77
C LEU A 82 -10.59 9.46 7.39
N SER A 83 -11.87 9.13 7.25
CA SER A 83 -12.64 9.32 6.01
C SER A 83 -13.13 10.76 5.86
N THR A 84 -12.55 11.51 4.93
CA THR A 84 -13.04 12.85 4.54
C THR A 84 -14.00 12.77 3.34
N GLY A 85 -15.16 12.15 3.53
CA GLY A 85 -16.49 12.48 2.95
C GLY A 85 -16.73 12.66 1.43
N LYS A 86 -15.75 12.63 0.52
CA LYS A 86 -15.99 12.81 -0.94
C LYS A 86 -15.21 11.88 -1.88
N VAL A 87 -13.96 11.58 -1.53
CA VAL A 87 -13.14 10.54 -2.19
C VAL A 87 -12.32 9.91 -1.07
N ASP A 88 -12.73 8.73 -0.67
CA ASP A 88 -12.22 7.94 0.42
C ASP A 88 -11.47 6.70 -0.12
N VAL A 89 -10.88 5.94 0.79
CA VAL A 89 -10.10 4.73 0.52
C VAL A 89 -10.88 3.73 -0.34
N THR A 90 -12.20 3.65 -0.17
CA THR A 90 -13.07 2.72 -0.89
C THR A 90 -13.22 3.04 -2.38
N GLU A 91 -13.37 4.31 -2.77
CA GLU A 91 -13.47 4.67 -4.20
C GLU A 91 -12.13 4.48 -4.92
N ILE A 92 -11.02 4.73 -4.23
CA ILE A 92 -9.67 4.47 -4.76
C ILE A 92 -9.48 2.96 -4.97
N GLN A 93 -9.88 2.13 -4.00
CA GLN A 93 -9.80 0.67 -4.12
C GLN A 93 -10.67 0.14 -5.27
N VAL A 94 -11.91 0.63 -5.43
CA VAL A 94 -12.77 0.25 -6.55
C VAL A 94 -12.16 0.65 -7.89
N THR A 95 -11.57 1.85 -7.97
CA THR A 95 -10.87 2.31 -9.18
C THR A 95 -9.70 1.40 -9.52
N LEU A 96 -8.90 0.98 -8.53
CA LEU A 96 -7.80 0.03 -8.72
C LEU A 96 -8.30 -1.34 -9.20
N VAL A 97 -9.38 -1.86 -8.61
CA VAL A 97 -10.01 -3.11 -9.07
C VAL A 97 -10.41 -3.00 -10.54
N ILE A 98 -11.06 -1.89 -10.95
CA ILE A 98 -11.44 -1.66 -12.36
C ILE A 98 -10.21 -1.65 -13.26
N VAL A 99 -9.12 -0.96 -12.88
CA VAL A 99 -7.87 -0.92 -13.65
C VAL A 99 -7.27 -2.32 -13.83
N PHE A 100 -7.26 -3.15 -12.79
CA PHE A 100 -6.75 -4.53 -12.89
C PHE A 100 -7.67 -5.46 -13.69
N VAL A 101 -8.99 -5.27 -13.60
CA VAL A 101 -9.97 -5.99 -14.43
C VAL A 101 -9.76 -5.65 -15.90
N LEU A 102 -9.66 -4.37 -16.26
CA LEU A 102 -9.38 -3.93 -17.63
C LEU A 102 -8.04 -4.51 -18.13
N SER A 103 -7.01 -4.49 -17.28
CA SER A 103 -5.69 -5.08 -17.58
C SER A 103 -5.74 -6.60 -17.79
N THR A 104 -6.72 -7.30 -17.20
CA THR A 104 -6.91 -8.73 -17.41
C THR A 104 -7.40 -9.01 -18.83
N PHE A 105 -8.31 -8.19 -19.36
CA PHE A 105 -8.90 -8.40 -20.69
C PHE A 105 -8.02 -7.88 -21.84
N GLY A 106 -7.39 -6.72 -21.69
CA GLY A 106 -6.55 -6.13 -22.76
C GLY A 106 -5.05 -6.21 -22.53
N GLY A 107 -4.61 -6.83 -21.43
CA GLY A 107 -3.19 -6.95 -21.09
C GLY A 107 -2.53 -5.61 -20.75
N ALA A 108 -1.23 -5.68 -20.46
CA ALA A 108 -0.42 -4.49 -20.18
C ALA A 108 -0.36 -3.53 -21.38
N THR A 109 -0.42 -4.07 -22.61
CA THR A 109 -0.32 -3.31 -23.87
C THR A 109 -1.51 -2.40 -24.13
N MET A 110 -2.68 -2.65 -23.51
CA MET A 110 -3.83 -1.75 -23.60
C MET A 110 -3.45 -0.33 -23.19
N TRP A 111 -2.62 -0.21 -22.15
CA TRP A 111 -2.24 1.08 -21.56
C TRP A 111 -1.23 1.87 -22.39
N ASP A 112 -0.58 1.25 -23.38
CA ASP A 112 0.31 1.92 -24.32
C ASP A 112 -0.41 2.46 -25.57
N TYR A 113 -1.73 2.27 -25.68
CA TYR A 113 -2.53 2.84 -26.76
C TYR A 113 -2.54 4.37 -26.72
N THR A 114 -2.32 5.00 -27.89
CA THR A 114 -2.35 6.46 -28.05
C THR A 114 -3.76 6.92 -28.37
N ILE A 115 -4.30 7.84 -27.56
CA ILE A 115 -5.63 8.40 -27.80
C ILE A 115 -5.56 9.37 -28.99
N PRO A 116 -6.28 9.13 -30.11
CA PRO A 116 -6.11 9.90 -31.35
C PRO A 116 -6.39 11.41 -31.23
N ILE A 117 -7.16 11.82 -30.23
CA ILE A 117 -7.60 13.22 -30.06
C ILE A 117 -6.61 14.03 -29.21
N LEU A 118 -5.87 13.35 -28.33
CA LEU A 118 -5.03 14.00 -27.30
C LEU A 118 -3.54 13.68 -27.46
N GLU A 119 -3.15 12.77 -28.36
CA GLU A 119 -1.79 12.26 -28.57
C GLU A 119 -1.08 11.75 -27.29
N ILE A 120 -1.84 11.51 -26.22
CA ILE A 120 -1.33 10.96 -24.96
C ILE A 120 -1.50 9.44 -24.92
N LYS A 121 -0.56 8.77 -24.25
CA LYS A 121 -0.67 7.33 -23.93
C LYS A 121 -1.71 7.11 -22.84
N LEU A 122 -2.51 6.06 -22.96
CA LEU A 122 -3.59 5.73 -22.02
C LEU A 122 -3.10 5.60 -20.56
N LYS A 123 -1.89 5.09 -20.34
CA LYS A 123 -1.27 4.98 -18.99
C LYS A 123 -1.11 6.30 -18.24
N ILE A 124 -1.11 7.43 -18.94
CA ILE A 124 -1.01 8.75 -18.31
C ILE A 124 -2.32 9.11 -17.61
N LEU A 125 -3.48 8.60 -18.05
CA LEU A 125 -4.76 8.91 -17.43
C LEU A 125 -4.87 8.40 -15.98
N PRO A 126 -4.60 7.12 -15.65
CA PRO A 126 -4.58 6.69 -14.26
C PRO A 126 -3.55 7.44 -13.41
N VAL A 127 -2.38 7.76 -13.97
CA VAL A 127 -1.33 8.51 -13.26
C VAL A 127 -1.80 9.92 -12.92
N LEU A 128 -2.40 10.63 -13.88
CA LEU A 128 -2.99 11.95 -13.64
C LEU A 128 -4.14 11.89 -12.63
N GLY A 129 -4.95 10.84 -12.66
CA GLY A 129 -6.01 10.61 -11.67
C GLY A 129 -5.45 10.47 -10.25
N VAL A 130 -4.40 9.65 -10.07
CA VAL A 130 -3.73 9.47 -8.77
C VAL A 130 -3.08 10.77 -8.30
N VAL A 131 -2.34 11.46 -9.17
CA VAL A 131 -1.67 12.73 -8.82
C VAL A 131 -2.70 13.82 -8.50
N GLY A 132 -3.75 13.96 -9.31
CA GLY A 132 -4.83 14.92 -9.09
C GLY A 132 -5.59 14.64 -7.79
N GLY A 133 -5.91 13.37 -7.52
CA GLY A 133 -6.52 12.94 -6.27
C GLY A 133 -5.64 13.23 -5.05
N ALA A 134 -4.33 12.96 -5.15
CA ALA A 134 -3.37 13.28 -4.09
C ALA A 134 -3.28 14.79 -3.83
N ILE A 135 -3.24 15.63 -4.87
CA ILE A 135 -3.24 17.09 -4.73
C ILE A 135 -4.53 17.56 -4.06
N PHE A 136 -5.69 17.11 -4.55
CA PHE A 136 -7.00 17.47 -3.99
C PHE A 136 -7.12 17.08 -2.51
N SER A 137 -6.69 15.86 -2.18
CA SER A 137 -6.68 15.34 -0.81
C SER A 137 -5.76 16.18 0.09
N CYS A 138 -4.51 16.41 -0.34
CA CYS A 138 -3.57 17.28 0.37
C CYS A 138 -4.14 18.69 0.57
N SER A 139 -4.71 19.31 -0.45
CA SER A 139 -5.32 20.63 -0.35
C SER A 139 -6.46 20.67 0.68
N ASN A 140 -7.31 19.64 0.74
CA ASN A 140 -8.38 19.57 1.73
C ASN A 140 -7.83 19.38 3.15
N TYR A 141 -6.84 18.50 3.34
CA TYR A 141 -6.19 18.32 4.64
C TYR A 141 -5.50 19.60 5.11
N PHE A 142 -4.69 20.24 4.25
CA PHE A 142 -4.07 21.52 4.56
C PHE A 142 -5.09 22.62 4.84
N HIS A 143 -6.20 22.66 4.10
CA HIS A 143 -7.28 23.61 4.34
C HIS A 143 -7.92 23.41 5.73
N VAL A 144 -8.22 22.17 6.12
CA VAL A 144 -8.77 21.84 7.44
C VAL A 144 -7.77 22.13 8.57
N ILE A 145 -6.47 21.88 8.35
CA ILE A 145 -5.41 22.16 9.33
C ILE A 145 -5.19 23.67 9.50
N LEU A 146 -5.11 24.43 8.39
CA LEU A 146 -4.83 25.87 8.39
C LEU A 146 -6.03 26.71 8.84
N HIS A 147 -7.26 26.30 8.49
CA HIS A 147 -8.48 26.97 8.94
C HIS A 147 -9.08 26.37 10.21
N GLY A 148 -8.45 25.34 10.76
CA GLY A 148 -8.64 24.75 12.09
C GLY A 148 -10.06 24.80 12.64
N GLY A 149 -10.76 23.66 12.57
CA GLY A 149 -12.04 23.45 13.25
C GLY A 149 -12.04 24.02 14.67
N VAL A 150 -13.12 24.72 15.00
CA VAL A 150 -13.34 25.44 16.25
C VAL A 150 -13.19 24.45 17.40
N GLY A 151 -12.08 24.52 18.16
CA GLY A 151 -12.03 23.85 19.47
C GLY A 151 -13.20 24.33 20.32
N LYS A 152 -13.57 23.60 21.38
CA LYS A 152 -14.75 23.90 22.23
C LYS A 152 -14.85 25.38 22.70
N ASN A 153 -13.76 26.14 22.62
CA ASN A 153 -13.63 27.57 22.95
C ASN A 153 -13.10 28.47 21.80
N GLY A 154 -13.14 28.06 20.52
CA GLY A 154 -12.66 28.91 19.42
C GLY A 154 -11.15 29.03 19.24
N SER A 155 -10.36 28.15 19.86
CA SER A 155 -8.90 28.13 19.68
C SER A 155 -8.46 27.15 18.59
N THR A 156 -7.43 27.54 17.83
CA THR A 156 -6.71 26.67 16.88
C THR A 156 -5.84 25.70 17.66
N ILE A 157 -6.30 24.46 17.83
CA ILE A 157 -5.54 23.41 18.54
C ILE A 157 -4.90 22.49 17.50
N ALA A 158 -3.76 22.90 16.96
CA ALA A 158 -2.87 21.99 16.25
C ALA A 158 -1.51 22.06 16.94
N GLY A 159 -1.32 21.25 17.99
CA GLY A 159 0.00 21.01 18.53
C GLY A 159 0.87 20.30 17.48
N THR A 160 2.19 20.47 17.53
CA THR A 160 3.15 19.80 16.62
C THR A 160 3.05 18.28 16.61
N SER A 161 2.36 17.69 17.60
CA SER A 161 2.01 16.27 17.72
C SER A 161 1.25 15.71 16.50
N VAL A 162 0.49 16.54 15.78
CA VAL A 162 -0.24 16.10 14.57
C VAL A 162 0.70 15.75 13.40
N LEU A 163 1.94 16.28 13.41
CA LEU A 163 2.94 16.02 12.38
C LEU A 163 3.87 14.85 12.73
N SER A 164 3.86 14.39 13.99
CA SER A 164 4.74 13.33 14.49
C SER A 164 4.74 12.05 13.62
N PRO A 165 3.56 11.54 13.16
CA PRO A 165 3.50 10.41 12.22
C PRO A 165 4.26 10.61 10.90
N GLY A 166 4.34 11.87 10.43
CA GLY A 166 5.01 12.23 9.18
C GLY A 166 6.51 12.01 9.22
N LEU A 167 7.14 12.07 10.40
CA LEU A 167 8.58 11.88 10.54
C LEU A 167 8.98 10.41 10.30
N HIS A 168 8.23 9.44 10.84
CA HIS A 168 8.47 8.01 10.58
C HIS A 168 8.31 7.65 9.11
N ILE A 169 7.22 8.11 8.48
CA ILE A 169 6.97 7.87 7.05
C ILE A 169 8.06 8.53 6.21
N GLY A 170 8.43 9.78 6.54
CA GLY A 170 9.47 10.54 5.85
C GLY A 170 10.82 9.84 5.87
N ILE A 171 11.25 9.31 7.03
CA ILE A 171 12.50 8.55 7.14
C ILE A 171 12.47 7.32 6.22
N ILE A 172 11.38 6.56 6.20
CA ILE A 172 11.28 5.35 5.36
C ILE A 172 11.36 5.72 3.87
N ILE A 173 10.67 6.78 3.44
CA ILE A 173 10.70 7.25 2.05
C ILE A 173 12.12 7.70 1.68
N ILE A 174 12.79 8.46 2.54
CA ILE A 174 14.17 8.91 2.31
C ILE A 174 15.10 7.71 2.19
N LEU A 175 15.00 6.72 3.08
CA LEU A 175 15.78 5.49 3.02
C LEU A 175 15.54 4.74 1.71
N ALA A 176 14.28 4.59 1.28
CA ALA A 176 13.94 3.93 0.03
C ALA A 176 14.53 4.66 -1.19
N ILE A 177 14.44 6.00 -1.25
CA ILE A 177 15.02 6.77 -2.35
C ILE A 177 16.54 6.69 -2.34
N MET A 178 17.17 6.80 -1.16
CA MET A 178 18.61 6.73 -1.02
C MET A 178 19.16 5.37 -1.44
N ILE A 179 18.53 4.26 -1.00
CA ILE A 179 18.94 2.90 -1.37
C ILE A 179 18.80 2.68 -2.87
N TYR A 180 17.71 3.18 -3.47
CA TYR A 180 17.54 3.16 -4.93
C TYR A 180 18.65 3.94 -5.65
N LYS A 181 18.97 5.17 -5.21
CA LYS A 181 19.94 6.04 -5.88
C LYS A 181 21.39 5.61 -5.71
N LYS A 182 21.73 4.95 -4.60
CA LYS A 182 23.10 4.52 -4.27
C LYS A 182 23.40 3.08 -4.68
N SER A 183 22.39 2.29 -5.07
CA SER A 183 22.57 0.91 -5.52
C SER A 183 23.54 0.85 -6.70
N ALA A 184 24.61 0.04 -6.59
CA ALA A 184 25.57 -0.18 -7.67
C ALA A 184 25.08 -1.26 -8.64
N THR A 185 24.23 -2.17 -8.14
CA THR A 185 23.69 -3.29 -8.91
C THR A 185 22.38 -2.97 -9.64
N ASN A 186 21.84 -1.75 -9.49
CA ASN A 186 20.49 -1.35 -9.95
C ASN A 186 19.40 -2.30 -9.43
N LEU A 187 19.40 -2.50 -8.10
CA LEU A 187 18.56 -3.46 -7.39
C LEU A 187 17.07 -3.32 -7.71
N PHE A 188 16.56 -2.08 -7.79
CA PHE A 188 15.16 -1.81 -8.13
C PHE A 188 14.82 -2.18 -9.58
N GLU A 189 15.73 -1.90 -10.53
CA GLU A 189 15.48 -2.16 -11.96
C GLU A 189 15.51 -3.67 -12.26
N LYS A 190 16.40 -4.40 -11.60
CA LYS A 190 16.55 -5.86 -11.79
C LYS A 190 15.51 -6.65 -11.02
N HIS A 191 15.18 -6.24 -9.80
CA HIS A 191 14.28 -6.97 -8.89
C HIS A 191 13.18 -6.08 -8.28
N PRO A 192 12.34 -5.44 -9.11
CA PRO A 192 11.34 -4.46 -8.66
C PRO A 192 10.29 -5.06 -7.71
N CYS A 193 9.89 -6.32 -7.92
CA CYS A 193 8.90 -6.99 -7.08
C CYS A 193 9.43 -7.21 -5.66
N LEU A 194 10.63 -7.76 -5.53
CA LEU A 194 11.22 -8.07 -4.22
C LEU A 194 11.51 -6.79 -3.43
N TYR A 195 12.00 -5.76 -4.11
CA TYR A 195 12.23 -4.44 -3.53
C TYR A 195 10.94 -3.82 -2.98
N THR A 196 9.91 -3.79 -3.82
CA THR A 196 8.59 -3.24 -3.47
C THR A 196 7.94 -4.05 -2.34
N LEU A 197 8.09 -5.37 -2.33
CA LEU A 197 7.56 -6.23 -1.26
C LEU A 197 8.23 -5.94 0.08
N MET A 198 9.56 -5.73 0.10
CA MET A 198 10.31 -5.47 1.34
C MET A 198 9.92 -4.13 1.96
N PHE A 199 9.97 -3.05 1.17
CA PHE A 199 9.52 -1.73 1.64
C PHE A 199 8.01 -1.70 1.92
N GLY A 200 7.23 -2.53 1.23
CA GLY A 200 5.81 -2.75 1.50
C GLY A 200 5.57 -3.32 2.90
N CYS A 201 6.32 -4.34 3.33
CA CYS A 201 6.22 -4.88 4.69
C CYS A 201 6.63 -3.86 5.76
N VAL A 202 7.70 -3.11 5.52
CA VAL A 202 8.16 -2.01 6.39
C VAL A 202 7.05 -0.96 6.54
N PHE A 203 6.49 -0.49 5.42
CA PHE A 203 5.41 0.49 5.42
C PHE A 203 4.14 -0.06 6.09
N ALA A 204 3.76 -1.32 5.82
CA ALA A 204 2.59 -1.96 6.41
C ALA A 204 2.69 -2.04 7.94
N LYS A 205 3.85 -2.39 8.49
CA LYS A 205 4.05 -2.38 9.95
C LYS A 205 3.94 -0.97 10.53
N VAL A 206 4.54 0.03 9.88
CA VAL A 206 4.41 1.42 10.32
C VAL A 206 2.96 1.90 10.25
N ALA A 207 2.26 1.62 9.16
CA ALA A 207 0.84 1.95 9.03
C ALA A 207 0.00 1.32 10.15
N GLN A 208 0.22 0.04 10.47
CA GLN A 208 -0.45 -0.61 11.61
C GLN A 208 -0.17 0.13 12.92
N LYS A 209 1.09 0.50 13.18
CA LYS A 209 1.47 1.28 14.37
C LYS A 209 0.81 2.65 14.42
N LEU A 210 0.76 3.36 13.29
CA LEU A 210 0.13 4.68 13.20
C LEU A 210 -1.37 4.60 13.50
N VAL A 211 -2.06 3.62 12.92
CA VAL A 211 -3.47 3.38 13.20
C VAL A 211 -3.65 3.14 14.69
N ILE A 212 -2.93 2.20 15.29
CA ILE A 212 -3.07 1.88 16.72
C ILE A 212 -2.78 3.10 17.59
N ALA A 213 -1.68 3.81 17.33
CA ALA A 213 -1.31 5.00 18.10
C ALA A 213 -2.40 6.08 18.04
N HIS A 214 -3.04 6.25 16.89
CA HIS A 214 -4.20 7.13 16.75
C HIS A 214 -5.39 6.65 17.58
N MET A 215 -5.71 5.34 17.51
CA MET A 215 -6.83 4.75 18.25
C MET A 215 -6.64 4.80 19.77
N THR A 216 -5.43 4.53 20.24
CA THR A 216 -5.10 4.44 21.66
C THR A 216 -4.55 5.76 22.23
N LYS A 217 -4.49 6.81 21.41
CA LYS A 217 -3.87 8.11 21.74
C LYS A 217 -2.48 7.94 22.36
N SER A 218 -1.72 6.95 21.88
CA SER A 218 -0.40 6.61 22.40
C SER A 218 0.71 7.30 21.60
N GLU A 219 1.81 7.62 22.26
CA GLU A 219 2.96 8.24 21.59
C GLU A 219 3.69 7.22 20.70
N LEU A 220 4.11 7.67 19.52
CA LEU A 220 4.91 6.89 18.56
C LEU A 220 6.41 7.12 18.82
N TYR A 221 7.09 6.10 19.32
CA TYR A 221 8.54 6.12 19.47
C TYR A 221 9.24 5.95 18.11
N LEU A 222 10.32 6.70 17.89
CA LEU A 222 11.10 6.67 16.65
C LEU A 222 11.98 5.44 16.47
N GLN A 223 12.46 4.86 17.58
CA GLN A 223 13.27 3.66 17.53
C GLN A 223 12.36 2.45 17.37
N ASP A 224 12.40 1.84 16.18
CA ASP A 224 11.59 0.68 15.84
C ASP A 224 12.43 -0.34 15.07
N THR A 225 12.14 -1.62 15.33
CA THR A 225 12.75 -2.76 14.65
C THR A 225 12.46 -2.76 13.14
N VAL A 226 11.47 -1.98 12.70
CA VAL A 226 11.11 -1.78 11.29
C VAL A 226 12.26 -1.23 10.44
N PHE A 227 13.22 -0.53 11.05
CA PHE A 227 14.37 0.05 10.35
C PHE A 227 15.52 -0.94 10.15
N PHE A 228 15.50 -2.14 10.75
CA PHE A 228 16.59 -3.11 10.58
C PHE A 228 16.75 -3.56 9.13
N GLY A 229 15.65 -3.88 8.43
CA GLY A 229 15.71 -4.31 7.02
C GLY A 229 16.34 -3.25 6.10
N PRO A 230 15.77 -2.02 6.02
CA PRO A 230 16.35 -0.92 5.26
C PRO A 230 17.76 -0.52 5.75
N GLY A 231 17.99 -0.58 7.06
CA GLY A 231 19.29 -0.26 7.67
C GLY A 231 20.41 -1.21 7.23
N LEU A 232 20.13 -2.50 7.08
CA LEU A 232 21.09 -3.48 6.56
C LEU A 232 21.51 -3.15 5.12
N LEU A 233 20.57 -2.81 4.26
CA LEU A 233 20.85 -2.39 2.88
C LEU A 233 21.65 -1.09 2.83
N PHE A 234 21.27 -0.11 3.66
CA PHE A 234 22.02 1.13 3.76
C PHE A 234 23.47 0.90 4.22
N LEU A 235 23.66 0.03 5.22
CA LEU A 235 24.99 -0.30 5.74
C LEU A 235 25.85 -1.00 4.70
N ASP A 236 25.29 -1.97 3.98
CA ASP A 236 26.00 -2.67 2.91
C ASP A 236 26.43 -1.71 1.79
N GLN A 237 25.55 -0.80 1.37
CA GLN A 237 25.86 0.26 0.41
C GLN A 237 26.84 1.32 0.96
N TYR A 238 26.93 1.48 2.28
CA TYR A 238 27.92 2.34 2.91
C TYR A 238 29.32 1.73 2.82
N PHE A 239 29.45 0.41 2.94
CA PHE A 239 30.70 -0.34 2.82
C PHE A 239 31.04 -0.77 1.38
N ASN A 240 30.54 -0.05 0.37
CA ASN A 240 30.76 -0.35 -1.06
C ASN A 240 30.30 -1.75 -1.50
N ASN A 241 29.17 -2.24 -0.97
CA ASN A 241 28.57 -3.54 -1.29
C ASN A 241 29.53 -4.70 -0.96
N PHE A 242 29.84 -4.84 0.34
CA PHE A 242 30.67 -5.94 0.83
C PHE A 242 30.00 -7.29 0.59
N VAL A 243 28.66 -7.33 0.68
CA VAL A 243 27.82 -8.47 0.32
C VAL A 243 27.04 -8.13 -0.94
N ASP A 244 26.62 -9.14 -1.71
CA ASP A 244 25.74 -8.91 -2.85
C ASP A 244 24.41 -8.29 -2.40
N GLU A 245 24.09 -7.10 -2.91
CA GLU A 245 22.87 -6.34 -2.57
C GLU A 245 21.59 -7.18 -2.74
N TYR A 246 21.56 -8.14 -3.68
CA TYR A 246 20.42 -9.04 -3.89
C TYR A 246 20.20 -9.99 -2.71
N ILE A 247 21.29 -10.53 -2.15
CA ILE A 247 21.24 -11.41 -0.97
C ILE A 247 20.79 -10.61 0.25
N VAL A 248 21.36 -9.41 0.43
CA VAL A 248 20.98 -8.51 1.52
C VAL A 248 19.51 -8.11 1.40
N LEU A 249 18.99 -7.89 0.20
CA LEU A 249 17.58 -7.59 -0.03
C LEU A 249 16.67 -8.76 0.39
N TRP A 250 17.03 -10.00 0.07
CA TRP A 250 16.28 -11.18 0.53
C TRP A 250 16.29 -11.32 2.05
N ILE A 251 17.45 -11.10 2.67
CA ILE A 251 17.58 -11.12 4.13
C ILE A 251 16.69 -10.02 4.74
N ALA A 252 16.76 -8.80 4.22
CA ALA A 252 15.94 -7.68 4.65
C ALA A 252 14.44 -7.96 4.47
N MET A 253 14.04 -8.57 3.36
CA MET A 253 12.66 -9.00 3.09
C MET A 253 12.14 -9.97 4.16
N VAL A 254 12.92 -11.00 4.49
CA VAL A 254 12.54 -12.01 5.49
C VAL A 254 12.46 -11.39 6.88
N ILE A 255 13.43 -10.58 7.27
CA ILE A 255 13.44 -9.87 8.57
C ILE A 255 12.22 -8.96 8.68
N SER A 256 11.96 -8.10 7.70
CA SER A 256 10.82 -7.19 7.70
C SER A 256 9.48 -7.93 7.72
N SER A 257 9.36 -9.04 6.99
CA SER A 257 8.14 -9.87 7.00
C SER A 257 7.88 -10.48 8.39
N PHE A 258 8.92 -11.06 8.97
CA PHE A 258 8.84 -11.70 10.28
C PHE A 258 8.50 -10.68 11.37
N ASP A 259 9.16 -9.52 11.35
CA ASP A 259 8.91 -8.41 12.27
C ASP A 259 7.47 -7.87 12.16
N MET A 260 6.96 -7.70 10.94
CA MET A 260 5.56 -7.34 10.69
C MET A 260 4.59 -8.39 11.24
N MET A 261 4.79 -9.68 10.92
CA MET A 261 3.92 -10.76 11.39
C MET A 261 3.95 -10.92 12.91
N ARG A 262 5.13 -10.81 13.53
CA ARG A 262 5.30 -10.84 14.99
C ARG A 262 4.56 -9.69 15.65
N TYR A 263 4.69 -8.48 15.11
CA TYR A 263 4.00 -7.29 15.63
C TYR A 263 2.48 -7.47 15.56
N PHE A 264 1.96 -7.85 14.39
CA PHE A 264 0.53 -8.08 14.18
C PHE A 264 -0.02 -9.16 15.13
N SER A 265 0.65 -10.32 15.21
CA SER A 265 0.21 -11.42 16.07
C SER A 265 0.24 -11.02 17.56
N ALA A 266 1.29 -10.33 17.99
CA ALA A 266 1.42 -9.85 19.37
C ALA A 266 0.31 -8.86 19.72
N LEU A 267 0.00 -7.93 18.80
CA LEU A 267 -1.07 -6.97 18.94
C LEU A 267 -2.43 -7.66 19.08
N CYS A 268 -2.78 -8.58 18.17
CA CYS A 268 -4.03 -9.32 18.24
C CYS A 268 -4.17 -10.05 19.59
N LEU A 269 -3.09 -10.67 20.08
CA LEU A 269 -3.08 -11.37 21.37
C LEU A 269 -3.16 -10.42 22.58
N GLN A 270 -2.55 -9.24 22.52
CA GLN A 270 -2.62 -8.24 23.59
C GLN A 270 -4.03 -7.68 23.71
N ILE A 271 -4.61 -7.31 22.57
CA ILE A 271 -5.97 -6.79 22.49
C ILE A 271 -6.98 -7.84 22.95
N SER A 272 -6.85 -9.08 22.49
CA SER A 272 -7.69 -10.21 22.92
C SER A 272 -7.63 -10.42 24.44
N ARG A 273 -6.42 -10.41 25.03
CA ARG A 273 -6.25 -10.55 26.48
C ARG A 273 -6.85 -9.40 27.25
N HIS A 274 -6.70 -8.17 26.75
CA HIS A 274 -7.25 -6.98 27.41
C HIS A 274 -8.78 -6.95 27.40
N LEU A 275 -9.40 -7.38 26.30
CA LEU A 275 -10.85 -7.39 26.13
C LEU A 275 -11.52 -8.70 26.57
N HIS A 276 -10.74 -9.66 27.09
CA HIS A 276 -11.20 -11.01 27.42
C HIS A 276 -11.92 -11.72 26.26
N LEU A 277 -11.55 -11.41 25.01
CA LEU A 277 -12.14 -12.00 23.80
C LEU A 277 -11.34 -13.22 23.36
N ASN A 278 -12.02 -14.34 23.13
CA ASN A 278 -11.41 -15.50 22.49
C ASN A 278 -11.37 -15.28 20.98
N ILE A 279 -10.19 -14.98 20.42
CA ILE A 279 -9.98 -14.65 18.98
C ILE A 279 -10.64 -15.66 18.03
N PHE A 280 -10.70 -16.93 18.44
CA PHE A 280 -11.20 -18.03 17.61
C PHE A 280 -12.53 -18.63 18.11
N LYS A 281 -13.24 -17.97 19.03
CA LYS A 281 -14.51 -18.48 19.56
C LYS A 281 -15.56 -17.38 19.60
N THR A 282 -16.47 -17.39 18.64
CA THR A 282 -17.70 -16.59 18.68
C THR A 282 -18.60 -17.18 19.78
N SER A 283 -18.60 -16.55 20.96
CA SER A 283 -19.64 -16.84 21.94
C SER A 283 -20.95 -16.23 21.42
N SER A 284 -21.91 -17.09 21.06
CA SER A 284 -23.31 -16.67 20.95
C SER A 284 -23.76 -16.26 22.35
N HIS A 285 -23.84 -14.96 22.62
CA HIS A 285 -24.56 -14.51 23.80
C HIS A 285 -26.05 -14.59 23.47
N GLN A 286 -26.78 -15.51 24.11
CA GLN A 286 -28.24 -15.43 24.13
C GLN A 286 -28.62 -14.10 24.77
N ALA A 287 -29.45 -13.32 24.07
CA ALA A 287 -29.92 -12.01 24.53
C ALA A 287 -30.60 -12.15 25.90
N PRO A 288 -30.42 -11.19 26.83
CA PRO A 288 -31.31 -11.08 27.97
C PRO A 288 -32.71 -10.78 27.43
N GLU A 289 -33.65 -11.65 27.79
CA GLU A 289 -35.08 -11.50 27.55
C GLU A 289 -35.51 -10.11 28.03
N GLN A 290 -35.93 -9.24 27.10
CA GLN A 290 -36.53 -7.96 27.47
C GLN A 290 -37.86 -8.27 28.11
N VAL A 291 -37.88 -8.30 29.44
CA VAL A 291 -39.09 -8.31 30.25
C VAL A 291 -39.82 -7.00 29.94
N HIS A 292 -40.87 -7.10 29.13
CA HIS A 292 -41.91 -6.08 29.05
C HIS A 292 -42.59 -6.03 30.42
N GLU A 293 -42.19 -5.09 31.27
CA GLU A 293 -43.06 -4.66 32.38
C GLU A 293 -44.27 -3.98 31.75
N HIS A 294 -45.36 -4.73 31.62
CA HIS A 294 -46.69 -4.20 31.46
C HIS A 294 -47.04 -3.49 32.78
N ILE A 295 -46.95 -2.16 32.78
CA ILE A 295 -47.53 -1.33 33.83
C ILE A 295 -49.05 -1.36 33.58
N ASP A 296 -49.76 -2.15 34.37
CA ASP A 296 -51.21 -2.02 34.56
C ASP A 296 -51.52 -0.87 35.53
#